data_AF-A0A3D2CEL2-F1
#
_entry.id   AF-A0A3D2CEL2-F1
#
_cell.length_a   1.000
_cell.length_b   1.000
_cell.length_c   1.000
_cell.angle_alpha   90.00
_cell.angle_beta   90.00
_cell.angle_gamma   90.00
#
_symmetry.space_group_name_H-M   'P 1'
#
loop_
_entity.id
_entity.type
_entity.pdbx_description
1 polymer ?
#
loop_
_entity_poly.entity_id
_entity_poly.type
_entity_poly.pdbx_seq_one_letter_code
_entity_poly.pdbx_strand_id
1 'polypeptide(L)' 'TVRLLEPARQEALIGRGAVIRAGSRMCVASMTVHSVSGRLVATGTGSFMVSSKRIALPGKG' A
#
# COMPACT_ATOMS: atom_id res chain seq x y z
N THR A 1 -7.77 -6.49 -3.68
CA THR A 1 -7.35 -7.61 -4.56
C THR A 1 -5.84 -7.57 -4.73
N VAL A 2 -5.22 -8.72 -4.97
CA VAL A 2 -3.77 -8.84 -5.19
C VAL A 2 -3.53 -9.72 -6.40
N ARG A 3 -2.56 -9.35 -7.24
CA ARG A 3 -2.07 -10.16 -8.36
C ARG A 3 -0.58 -10.43 -8.16
N LEU A 4 -0.23 -11.70 -8.13
CA LEU A 4 1.16 -12.15 -8.13
C LEU A 4 1.64 -12.24 -9.58
N LEU A 5 2.80 -11.66 -9.87
CA LEU A 5 3.37 -11.57 -11.21
C LEU A 5 4.63 -12.43 -11.34
N GLU A 6 5.45 -12.43 -10.29
CA GLU A 6 6.64 -13.28 -10.17
C GLU A 6 6.67 -13.97 -8.80
N PRO A 7 7.33 -15.13 -8.68
CA PRO A 7 7.58 -15.75 -7.39
C PRO A 7 8.54 -14.88 -6.55
N ALA A 8 8.28 -14.80 -5.25
CA ALA A 8 9.23 -14.24 -4.30
C ALA A 8 10.46 -15.15 -4.24
N ARG A 9 11.61 -14.62 -4.62
CA ARG A 9 12.91 -15.24 -4.34
C ARG A 9 13.30 -14.81 -2.93
N GLN A 10 14.21 -15.52 -2.26
CA GLN A 10 14.67 -15.17 -0.90
C GLN A 10 15.49 -13.87 -0.91
N GLU A 11 14.84 -12.77 -1.27
CA GLU A 11 15.37 -11.43 -1.44
C GLU A 11 14.40 -10.45 -0.78
N ALA A 12 14.92 -9.28 -0.42
CA ALA A 12 14.09 -8.24 0.15
C ALA A 12 13.09 -7.70 -0.90
N LEU A 13 11.89 -7.40 -0.43
CA LEU A 13 10.80 -6.83 -1.21
C LEU A 13 10.48 -5.42 -0.71
N ILE A 14 10.24 -4.51 -1.64
CA ILE A 14 9.89 -3.12 -1.36
C ILE A 14 8.46 -2.89 -1.83
N GLY A 15 7.55 -2.73 -0.88
CA GLY A 15 6.17 -2.33 -1.14
C GLY A 15 6.03 -0.81 -1.22
N ARG A 16 5.32 -0.32 -2.24
CA ARG A 16 4.92 1.09 -2.35
C ARG A 16 3.43 1.18 -2.63
N GLY A 17 2.76 2.10 -1.95
CA GLY A 17 1.33 2.35 -2.10
C GLY A 17 1.05 3.83 -2.34
N ALA A 18 0.02 4.10 -3.12
CA ALA A 18 -0.51 5.44 -3.33
C ALA A 18 -2.03 5.41 -3.13
N VAL A 19 -2.57 6.38 -2.39
CA VAL A 19 -4.01 6.61 -2.31
C VAL A 19 -4.46 7.18 -3.65
N ILE A 20 -5.31 6.44 -4.36
CA ILE A 20 -5.86 6.83 -5.66
C ILE A 20 -7.28 7.40 -5.54
N ARG A 21 -7.94 7.16 -4.41
CA ARG A 21 -9.20 7.84 -4.05
C ARG A 21 -9.30 8.05 -2.55
N ALA A 22 -9.50 9.30 -2.13
CA ALA A 22 -9.76 9.66 -0.75
C ALA A 22 -11.21 10.18 -0.61
N GLY A 23 -12.10 9.34 -0.09
CA GLY A 23 -13.48 9.71 0.24
C GLY A 23 -13.69 9.84 1.75
N SER A 24 -14.79 10.48 2.15
CA SER A 24 -15.15 10.69 3.56
C SER A 24 -15.47 9.41 4.34
N ARG A 25 -15.87 8.34 3.64
CA ARG A 25 -16.19 7.03 4.22
C ARG A 25 -15.31 5.90 3.71
N MET A 26 -14.73 6.04 2.51
CA MET A 26 -13.94 5.00 1.87
C MET A 26 -12.73 5.61 1.17
N CYS A 27 -11.57 4.97 1.35
CA CYS A 27 -10.33 5.25 0.67
C CYS A 27 -9.94 4.06 -0.22
N VAL A 28 -9.37 4.31 -1.39
CA VAL A 28 -8.82 3.27 -2.28
C VAL A 28 -7.35 3.57 -2.53
N ALA A 29 -6.49 2.56 -2.35
CA ALA A 29 -5.07 2.64 -2.64
C ALA A 29 -4.67 1.64 -3.72
N SER A 30 -3.78 2.04 -4.61
CA SER A 30 -3.03 1.16 -5.50
C SER A 30 -1.68 0.81 -4.87
N MET A 31 -1.22 -0.42 -5.05
CA MET A 31 0.07 -0.87 -4.51
C MET A 31 0.88 -1.64 -5.56
N THR A 32 2.20 -1.51 -5.46
CA THR A 32 3.17 -2.34 -6.18
C THR A 32 4.18 -2.92 -5.19
N VAL A 33 4.68 -4.11 -5.50
CA VAL A 33 5.77 -4.74 -4.77
C VAL A 33 6.88 -5.05 -5.76
N HIS A 34 8.07 -4.53 -5.49
CA HIS A 34 9.26 -4.80 -6.30
C HIS A 34 10.29 -5.57 -5.48
N SER A 35 11.10 -6.40 -6.13
CA SER A 35 12.34 -6.89 -5.51
C SER A 35 13.34 -5.75 -5.32
N VAL A 36 14.35 -5.95 -4.48
CA VAL A 36 15.49 -5.02 -4.38
C VAL A 36 16.24 -4.84 -5.71
N SER A 37 16.17 -5.82 -6.62
CA SER A 37 16.72 -5.71 -7.97
C SER A 37 15.80 -4.95 -8.94
N GLY A 38 14.66 -4.43 -8.48
CA GLY A 38 13.72 -3.63 -9.28
C GLY A 38 12.68 -4.41 -10.08
N ARG A 39 12.62 -5.74 -10.00
CA ARG A 39 11.58 -6.52 -10.72
C ARG A 39 10.23 -6.36 -10.05
N LEU A 40 9.16 -6.25 -10.84
CA LEU A 40 7.79 -6.13 -10.32
C LEU A 40 7.24 -7.52 -9.95
N VAL A 41 7.07 -7.76 -8.65
CA VAL A 41 6.68 -9.07 -8.10
C VAL A 41 5.17 -9.19 -7.94
N ALA A 42 4.49 -8.11 -7.55
CA ALA A 42 3.05 -8.11 -7.36
C ALA A 42 2.44 -6.72 -7.52
N THR A 43 1.15 -6.69 -7.84
CA THR A 43 0.31 -5.49 -7.79
C THR A 43 -0.90 -5.72 -6.90
N GLY A 44 -1.44 -4.65 -6.34
CA GLY A 44 -2.59 -4.72 -5.47
C GLY A 44 -3.47 -3.48 -5.52
N THR A 45 -4.71 -3.66 -5.07
CA THR A 45 -5.63 -2.57 -4.78
C THR A 45 -6.33 -2.87 -3.46
N GLY A 46 -6.34 -1.90 -2.55
CA GLY A 46 -7.04 -1.99 -1.27
C GLY A 46 -8.12 -0.93 -1.15
N SER A 47 -9.29 -1.34 -0.65
CA SER A 47 -10.35 -0.42 -0.24
C SER A 47 -10.44 -0.44 1.28
N PHE A 48 -10.47 0.74 1.89
CA PHE A 48 -10.41 0.93 3.33
C PHE A 48 -11.58 1.79 3.78
N MET A 49 -12.28 1.38 4.83
CA MET A 49 -13.24 2.24 5.50
C MET A 49 -12.51 3.29 6.32
N VAL A 50 -12.86 4.55 6.12
CA VAL A 50 -12.30 5.66 6.89
C VAL A 50 -13.04 5.73 8.22
N SER A 51 -12.32 5.42 9.31
CA SER A 51 -12.85 5.65 10.65
C SER A 51 -12.53 7.08 11.10
N SER A 52 -13.46 7.71 11.82
CA SER A 52 -13.40 9.11 12.26
C SER A 52 -12.40 9.38 13.39
N LYS A 53 -11.60 8.38 13.81
CA LYS A 53 -10.63 8.58 14.89
C LYS A 53 -9.40 9.32 14.37
N ARG A 54 -9.44 10.65 14.44
CA ARG A 54 -8.27 11.51 14.26
C ARG A 54 -7.29 11.21 15.40
N ILE A 55 -6.28 10.37 15.14
CA ILE A 55 -5.14 10.23 16.05
C ILE A 55 -4.29 11.47 15.82
N ALA A 56 -4.32 12.40 16.78
CA ALA A 56 -3.31 13.45 16.83
C ALA A 56 -1.95 12.76 17.03
N LEU A 57 -1.07 12.86 16.04
CA LEU A 57 0.33 12.54 16.25
C LEU A 57 0.86 13.56 17.27
N PRO A 58 1.50 13.14 18.38
CA PRO A 58 2.02 14.09 19.35
C PRO A 58 2.97 15.04 18.65
N GLY A 59 2.58 16.33 18.60
CA GLY A 59 3.43 17.39 18.13
C GLY A 59 4.66 17.47 19.03
N LYS A 60 5.84 17.54 18.42
CA LYS A 60 7.04 17.98 19.14
C LYS A 60 6.82 19.44 19.52
N GLY A 61 6.79 19.70 20.82
CA GLY A 61 6.79 21.06 21.38
C GLY A 61 8.10 21.79 21.13
#